data_AF-A0A661JHB3-F1
#
_entry.id   AF-A0A661JHB3-F1
#
_cell.length_a   1.000
_cell.length_b   1.000
_cell.length_c   1.000
_cell.angle_alpha   90.00
_cell.angle_beta   90.00
_cell.angle_gamma   90.00
#
_symmetry.space_group_name_H-M   'P 1'
#
loop_
_entity.id
_entity.type
_entity.pdbx_description
1 polymer ?
#
loop_
_entity_poly.entity_id
_entity_poly.type
_entity_poly.pdbx_seq_one_letter_code
_entity_poly.pdbx_strand_id
1 'polypeptide(L)'
;MRMQIRKRRVHNGKIYVDPFPVEKLKRVDRTTTLIMEDKVQKVDERKSGFNRAARGIYGPRLQKERYRFVRKHPLSGALVSVQDHLKALVDGPLAPEKAPLPDDPEKMSVHIKEVAYFLRADLVGICELPPYAAYSHSMETGEPIELNH
;
A
#
# COMPACT_ATOMS: atom_id res chain seq x y z
N MET A 1 30.05 -1.56 3.29
CA MET A 1 28.81 -2.29 3.61
C MET A 1 28.73 -3.50 2.67
N ARG A 2 29.02 -4.73 3.14
CA ARG A 2 28.94 -5.93 2.28
C ARG A 2 27.47 -6.25 2.03
N MET A 3 27.01 -6.06 0.81
CA MET A 3 25.71 -6.56 0.36
C MET A 3 25.80 -8.09 0.35
N GLN A 4 25.40 -8.74 1.43
CA GLN A 4 25.18 -10.19 1.41
C GLN A 4 24.07 -10.45 0.40
N ILE A 5 24.44 -10.92 -0.78
CA ILE A 5 23.48 -11.43 -1.76
C ILE A 5 22.80 -12.63 -1.08
N ARG A 6 21.57 -12.44 -0.61
CA ARG A 6 20.77 -13.55 -0.05
C ARG A 6 20.66 -14.61 -1.15
N LYS A 7 21.11 -15.83 -0.86
CA LYS A 7 20.85 -16.98 -1.75
C LYS A 7 19.33 -17.07 -1.96
N ARG A 8 18.91 -17.08 -3.23
CA ARG A 8 17.49 -17.26 -3.57
C ARG A 8 17.01 -18.61 -3.04
N ARG A 9 15.78 -18.65 -2.55
CA ARG A 9 15.21 -19.89 -2.01
C ARG A 9 14.80 -20.80 -3.17
N VAL A 10 15.03 -22.10 -3.01
CA VAL A 10 14.68 -23.13 -3.99
C VAL A 10 13.74 -24.13 -3.34
N HIS A 11 12.61 -24.42 -3.98
CA HIS A 11 11.66 -25.43 -3.53
C HIS A 11 11.09 -26.18 -4.73
N ASN A 12 11.15 -27.52 -4.71
CA ASN A 12 10.77 -28.40 -5.82
C ASN A 12 11.36 -27.99 -7.18
N GLY A 13 12.64 -27.60 -7.20
CA GLY A 13 13.36 -27.17 -8.41
C GLY A 13 13.01 -25.76 -8.92
N LYS A 14 12.06 -25.06 -8.28
CA LYS A 14 11.70 -23.67 -8.62
C LYS A 14 12.40 -22.68 -7.70
N ILE A 15 12.82 -21.56 -8.27
CA ILE A 15 13.43 -20.44 -7.54
C ILE A 15 12.33 -19.47 -7.11
N TYR A 16 12.34 -19.07 -5.84
CA TYR A 16 11.42 -18.09 -5.27
C TYR A 16 12.17 -16.83 -4.84
N VAL A 17 11.64 -15.67 -5.22
CA VAL A 17 12.17 -14.35 -4.85
C VAL A 17 11.75 -13.94 -3.44
N ASP A 18 10.62 -14.47 -2.95
CA ASP A 18 10.09 -14.14 -1.63
C ASP A 18 11.05 -14.60 -0.51
N PRO A 19 11.35 -13.75 0.49
CA PRO A 19 12.28 -14.09 1.57
C PRO A 19 11.72 -15.14 2.53
N PHE A 20 10.40 -15.25 2.65
CA PHE A 20 9.70 -16.21 3.51
C PHE A 20 8.91 -17.25 2.68
N PRO A 21 8.72 -18.48 3.19
CA PRO A 21 8.13 -19.62 2.45
C PRO A 21 6.63 -19.52 2.15
N VAL A 22 6.21 -18.45 1.49
CA VAL A 22 4.82 -18.18 1.12
C VAL A 22 4.30 -19.11 0.02
N GLU A 23 5.19 -19.81 -0.68
CA GLU A 23 4.85 -20.87 -1.63
C GLU A 23 4.26 -22.12 -0.96
N LYS A 24 4.51 -22.30 0.34
CA LYS A 24 3.96 -23.42 1.12
C LYS A 24 2.55 -23.15 1.63
N LEU A 25 2.09 -21.90 1.57
CA LEU A 25 0.75 -21.52 2.00
C LEU A 25 -0.28 -22.04 0.99
N LYS A 26 -1.36 -22.65 1.51
CA LYS A 26 -2.48 -23.11 0.68
C LYS A 26 -3.09 -21.92 -0.07
N ARG A 27 -3.16 -22.02 -1.40
CA ARG A 27 -3.82 -21.05 -2.27
C ARG A 27 -5.25 -21.50 -2.56
N VAL A 28 -6.15 -20.54 -2.63
CA VAL A 28 -7.56 -20.70 -2.98
C VAL A 28 -7.95 -19.52 -3.87
N ASP A 29 -8.83 -19.76 -4.84
CA ASP A 29 -9.20 -18.73 -5.82
C ASP A 29 -10.12 -17.66 -5.23
N ARG A 30 -10.92 -18.04 -4.24
CA ARG A 30 -11.79 -17.12 -3.48
C ARG A 30 -11.32 -17.05 -2.03
N THR A 31 -11.50 -15.87 -1.42
CA THR A 31 -11.19 -15.64 -0.02
C THR A 31 -11.93 -16.63 0.88
N THR A 32 -11.31 -16.99 2.01
CA THR A 32 -11.93 -17.90 2.99
C THR A 32 -13.17 -17.32 3.68
N THR A 33 -13.41 -16.01 3.49
CA THR A 33 -14.60 -15.28 3.94
C THR A 33 -15.38 -14.81 2.73
N LEU A 34 -16.71 -14.92 2.77
CA LEU A 34 -17.61 -14.46 1.71
C LEU A 34 -17.49 -12.94 1.50
N ILE A 35 -17.30 -12.53 0.25
CA ILE A 35 -17.38 -11.13 -0.19
C ILE A 35 -18.46 -11.06 -1.27
N MET A 36 -19.52 -10.29 -1.00
CA MET A 36 -20.58 -10.02 -1.97
C MET A 36 -20.22 -8.75 -2.75
N GLU A 37 -19.35 -8.91 -3.76
CA GLU A 37 -18.73 -7.80 -4.49
C GLU A 37 -19.72 -6.77 -5.04
N ASP A 38 -20.89 -7.23 -5.49
CA ASP A 38 -22.00 -6.42 -5.99
C ASP A 38 -22.66 -5.53 -4.92
N LYS A 39 -22.43 -5.85 -3.64
CA LYS A 39 -23.00 -5.15 -2.48
C LYS A 39 -21.98 -4.31 -1.73
N VAL A 40 -20.69 -4.37 -2.07
CA VAL A 40 -19.66 -3.56 -1.40
C VAL A 40 -19.66 -2.15 -1.97
N GLN A 41 -19.95 -1.17 -1.11
CA GLN A 41 -19.96 0.24 -1.48
C GLN A 41 -18.60 0.89 -1.26
N LYS A 42 -18.20 1.78 -2.16
CA LYS A 42 -17.07 2.69 -1.92
C LYS A 42 -17.34 3.54 -0.68
N VAL A 43 -16.31 3.75 0.14
CA VAL A 43 -16.42 4.57 1.35
C VAL A 43 -15.95 5.99 1.04
N ASP A 44 -16.57 7.00 1.63
CA ASP A 44 -16.05 8.37 1.61
C ASP A 44 -14.88 8.47 2.59
N GLU A 45 -13.69 8.86 2.12
CA GLU A 45 -12.49 8.91 2.95
C GLU A 45 -12.68 9.81 4.18
N ARG A 46 -13.49 10.87 4.07
CA ARG A 46 -13.79 11.82 5.15
C ARG A 46 -14.57 11.18 6.31
N LYS A 47 -15.17 10.01 6.08
CA LYS A 47 -15.91 9.24 7.09
C LYS A 47 -15.02 8.29 7.89
N SER A 48 -13.74 8.12 7.54
CA SER A 48 -12.80 7.35 8.35
C SER A 48 -12.72 7.92 9.77
N GLY A 49 -12.46 7.07 10.77
CA GLY A 49 -12.46 7.49 12.18
C GLY A 49 -11.48 8.64 12.45
N PHE A 50 -10.29 8.59 11.85
CA PHE A 50 -9.29 9.64 11.99
C PHE A 50 -9.67 10.95 11.29
N ASN A 51 -10.35 10.87 10.14
CA ASN A 51 -10.78 12.06 9.40
C ASN A 51 -12.01 12.71 10.06
N ARG A 52 -12.90 11.92 10.64
CA ARG A 52 -13.98 12.41 11.51
C ARG A 52 -13.44 13.13 12.75
N ALA A 53 -12.40 12.57 13.39
CA ALA A 53 -11.73 13.23 14.51
C ALA A 53 -11.10 14.57 14.10
N ALA A 54 -10.38 14.61 12.96
CA ALA A 54 -9.79 15.84 12.43
C ALA A 54 -10.83 16.94 12.17
N ARG A 55 -12.01 16.54 11.70
CA ARG A 55 -13.16 17.42 11.43
C ARG A 55 -13.98 17.78 12.67
N GLY A 56 -13.58 17.35 13.87
CA GLY A 56 -14.26 17.69 15.11
C GLY A 56 -15.57 16.94 15.38
N ILE A 57 -15.89 15.90 14.59
CA ILE A 57 -17.14 15.13 14.73
C ILE A 57 -17.26 14.45 16.11
N TYR A 58 -16.13 14.17 16.76
CA TYR A 58 -16.09 13.57 18.10
C TYR A 58 -15.75 14.58 19.21
N GLY A 59 -15.87 15.88 18.91
CA GLY A 59 -15.63 16.95 19.86
C GLY A 59 -14.20 17.51 19.88
N PRO A 60 -13.99 18.62 20.61
CA PRO A 60 -12.79 19.46 20.49
C PRO A 60 -11.52 18.78 21.01
N ARG A 61 -11.63 17.88 22.00
CA ARG A 61 -10.48 17.17 22.57
C ARG A 61 -9.82 16.28 21.52
N LEU A 62 -10.61 15.50 20.79
CA LEU A 62 -10.09 14.58 19.78
C LEU A 62 -9.62 15.33 18.53
N GLN A 63 -10.29 16.43 18.19
CA GLN A 63 -9.83 17.33 17.13
C GLN A 63 -8.43 17.88 17.42
N LYS A 64 -8.21 18.40 18.62
CA LYS A 64 -6.90 18.90 19.06
C LYS A 64 -5.82 17.81 19.06
N GLU A 65 -6.14 16.64 19.61
CA GLU A 65 -5.15 15.57 19.75
C GLU A 65 -4.85 14.84 18.43
N ARG A 66 -5.71 14.92 17.41
CA ARG A 66 -5.55 14.23 16.12
C ARG A 66 -4.22 14.53 15.42
N TYR A 67 -3.69 15.74 15.56
CA TYR A 67 -2.41 16.13 14.95
C TYR A 67 -1.20 15.84 15.85
N ARG A 68 -1.44 15.63 17.15
CA ARG A 68 -0.40 15.47 18.17
C ARG A 68 -0.20 14.02 18.64
N PHE A 69 -1.22 13.16 18.55
CA PHE A 69 -1.24 11.89 19.28
C PHE A 69 -0.08 10.95 18.94
N VAL A 70 0.38 10.94 17.68
CA VAL A 70 1.55 10.17 17.23
C VAL A 70 2.85 10.84 17.68
N ARG A 71 2.97 12.15 17.49
CA ARG A 71 4.21 12.93 17.71
C ARG A 71 4.57 13.19 19.19
N LYS A 72 3.97 12.46 20.14
CA LYS A 72 4.19 12.68 21.59
C LYS A 72 5.61 12.34 22.06
N HIS A 73 6.23 11.36 21.42
CA HIS A 73 7.60 10.94 21.72
C HIS A 73 8.57 11.47 20.65
N PRO A 74 9.76 11.98 21.01
CA PRO A 74 10.70 12.57 20.05
C PRO A 74 11.03 11.67 18.86
N LEU A 75 11.27 10.38 19.11
CA LEU A 75 11.51 9.39 18.04
C LEU A 75 10.32 9.30 17.07
N SER A 76 9.09 9.28 17.59
CA SER A 76 7.91 9.24 16.75
C SER A 76 7.73 10.54 15.96
N GLY A 77 7.97 11.70 16.61
CA GLY A 77 7.97 13.00 15.93
C GLY A 77 8.96 13.05 14.76
N ALA A 78 10.18 12.54 14.95
CA ALA A 78 11.19 12.47 13.89
C ALA A 78 10.75 11.57 12.73
N LEU A 79 10.18 10.39 13.01
CA LEU A 79 9.68 9.47 11.98
C LEU A 79 8.52 10.06 11.18
N VAL A 80 7.58 10.74 11.85
CA VAL A 80 6.47 11.41 11.13
C VAL A 80 7.00 12.55 10.27
N SER A 81 8.02 13.30 10.73
CA SER A 81 8.66 14.32 9.89
C SER A 81 9.22 13.73 8.60
N VAL A 82 9.89 12.58 8.64
CA VAL A 82 10.37 11.89 7.43
C VAL A 82 9.21 11.47 6.55
N GLN A 83 8.16 10.89 7.13
CA GLN A 83 6.94 10.49 6.40
C GLN A 83 6.30 11.66 5.64
N ASP A 84 6.16 12.83 6.29
CA ASP A 84 5.53 14.01 5.70
C ASP A 84 6.27 14.46 4.42
N HIS A 85 7.61 14.40 4.41
CA HIS A 85 8.42 14.77 3.25
C HIS A 85 8.33 13.73 2.12
N LEU A 86 8.24 12.44 2.46
CA LEU A 86 8.10 11.37 1.47
C LEU A 86 6.71 11.34 0.82
N LYS A 87 5.65 11.78 1.52
CA LYS A 87 4.27 11.81 0.98
C LYS A 87 4.19 12.54 -0.36
N ALA A 88 4.93 13.63 -0.51
CA ALA A 88 4.93 14.46 -1.73
C ALA A 88 5.53 13.76 -2.95
N LEU A 89 6.24 12.63 -2.77
CA LEU A 89 6.91 11.90 -3.84
C LEU A 89 6.11 10.69 -4.34
N VAL A 90 4.93 10.41 -3.77
CA VAL A 90 4.12 9.23 -4.08
C VAL A 90 3.46 9.34 -5.47
N ASP A 91 3.20 10.56 -5.92
CA ASP A 91 2.63 10.85 -7.23
C ASP A 91 3.45 11.96 -7.91
N GLY A 92 3.41 12.03 -9.24
CA GLY A 92 4.24 12.94 -9.99
C GLY A 92 4.05 12.83 -11.50
N PRO A 93 4.79 13.66 -12.28
CA PRO A 93 4.71 13.63 -13.72
C PRO A 93 5.12 12.26 -14.26
N LEU A 94 4.32 11.71 -15.17
CA LEU A 94 4.64 10.48 -15.87
C LEU A 94 5.83 10.72 -16.81
N ALA A 95 6.71 9.72 -16.94
CA ALA A 95 7.79 9.77 -17.91
C ALA A 95 7.20 9.82 -19.35
N PRO A 96 7.74 10.69 -20.23
CA PRO A 96 7.21 10.83 -21.60
C PRO A 96 7.50 9.59 -22.45
N GLU A 97 8.58 8.86 -22.13
CA GLU A 97 9.00 7.65 -22.83
C GLU A 97 8.80 6.44 -21.93
N LYS A 98 8.26 5.36 -22.50
CA LYS A 98 8.13 4.08 -21.81
C LYS A 98 9.48 3.38 -21.76
N ALA A 99 9.85 2.85 -20.59
CA ALA A 99 11.00 1.97 -20.48
C ALA A 99 10.77 0.67 -21.29
N PRO A 100 11.84 0.04 -21.82
CA PRO A 100 11.74 -1.23 -22.53
C PRO A 100 11.47 -2.38 -21.55
N LEU A 101 10.20 -2.52 -21.16
CA LEU A 101 9.74 -3.54 -20.20
C LEU A 101 9.24 -4.80 -20.94
N PRO A 102 9.34 -5.99 -20.31
CA PRO A 102 8.68 -7.18 -20.82
C PRO A 102 7.16 -7.01 -20.88
N ASP A 103 6.52 -7.52 -21.94
CA ASP A 103 5.05 -7.57 -22.07
C ASP A 103 4.41 -8.66 -21.18
N ASP A 104 5.23 -9.57 -20.64
CA ASP A 104 4.80 -10.69 -19.82
C ASP A 104 4.47 -10.21 -18.39
N PRO A 105 3.19 -10.22 -17.97
CA PRO A 105 2.79 -9.74 -16.65
C PRO A 105 3.38 -10.59 -15.52
N GLU A 106 3.70 -11.88 -15.76
CA GLU A 106 4.33 -12.73 -14.75
C GLU A 106 5.77 -12.25 -14.48
N LYS A 107 6.55 -11.95 -15.52
CA LYS A 107 7.90 -11.37 -15.37
C LYS A 107 7.86 -10.00 -14.73
N MET A 108 6.90 -9.15 -15.10
CA MET A 108 6.73 -7.85 -14.48
C MET A 108 6.39 -7.97 -12.99
N SER A 109 5.56 -8.93 -12.61
CA SER A 109 5.24 -9.20 -11.20
C SER A 109 6.48 -9.59 -10.40
N VAL A 110 7.40 -10.37 -11.00
CA VAL A 110 8.68 -10.76 -10.38
C VAL A 110 9.57 -9.53 -10.19
N HIS A 111 9.72 -8.68 -11.21
CA HIS A 111 10.53 -7.46 -11.10
C HIS A 111 10.01 -6.49 -10.02
N ILE A 112 8.70 -6.28 -9.94
CA ILE A 112 8.08 -5.46 -8.90
C ILE A 112 8.41 -6.02 -7.51
N LYS A 113 8.26 -7.33 -7.32
CA LYS A 113 8.64 -8.00 -6.05
C LYS A 113 10.12 -7.84 -5.73
N GLU A 114 11.01 -8.07 -6.70
CA GLU A 114 12.45 -7.94 -6.51
C GLU A 114 12.86 -6.53 -6.09
N VAL A 115 12.28 -5.48 -6.72
CA VAL A 115 12.53 -4.08 -6.33
C VAL A 115 12.03 -3.82 -4.91
N ALA A 116 10.82 -4.25 -4.56
CA ALA A 116 10.30 -4.09 -3.20
C ALA A 116 11.15 -4.82 -2.15
N TYR A 117 11.63 -6.04 -2.43
CA TYR A 117 12.53 -6.77 -1.56
C TYR A 117 13.93 -6.15 -1.47
N PHE A 118 14.44 -5.59 -2.57
CA PHE A 118 15.65 -4.77 -2.57
C PHE A 118 15.51 -3.56 -1.65
N LEU A 119 14.34 -2.91 -1.67
CA LEU A 119 13.94 -1.84 -0.75
C LEU A 119 13.51 -2.32 0.64
N ARG A 120 13.78 -3.59 0.98
CA ARG A 120 13.61 -4.19 2.31
C ARG A 120 12.15 -4.43 2.75
N ALA A 121 11.21 -4.56 1.82
CA ALA A 121 9.90 -5.11 2.15
C ALA A 121 10.03 -6.53 2.73
N ASP A 122 9.20 -6.87 3.72
CA ASP A 122 9.17 -8.23 4.27
C ASP A 122 8.30 -9.18 3.43
N LEU A 123 7.24 -8.64 2.81
CA LEU A 123 6.28 -9.40 2.01
C LEU A 123 5.70 -8.52 0.90
N VAL A 124 5.48 -9.10 -0.28
CA VAL A 124 4.88 -8.42 -1.44
C VAL A 124 3.83 -9.32 -2.09
N GLY A 125 2.64 -8.78 -2.29
CA GLY A 125 1.53 -9.40 -3.03
C GLY A 125 1.08 -8.51 -4.17
N ILE A 126 0.47 -9.10 -5.19
CA ILE A 126 -0.07 -8.40 -6.35
C ILE A 126 -1.48 -8.96 -6.59
N CYS A 127 -2.43 -8.09 -6.89
CA CYS A 127 -3.82 -8.42 -7.18
C CYS A 127 -4.40 -7.39 -8.15
N GLU A 128 -5.54 -7.73 -8.75
CA GLU A 128 -6.41 -6.74 -9.37
C GLU A 128 -6.92 -5.75 -8.31
N LEU A 129 -7.14 -4.49 -8.70
CA LEU A 129 -7.72 -3.48 -7.82
C LEU A 129 -9.25 -3.49 -8.00
N PRO A 130 -10.03 -4.03 -7.04
CA PRO A 130 -11.48 -3.98 -7.17
C PRO A 130 -11.98 -2.54 -7.01
N PRO A 131 -13.04 -2.12 -7.73
CA PRO A 131 -13.53 -0.73 -7.71
C PRO A 131 -13.91 -0.23 -6.31
N TYR A 132 -14.36 -1.14 -5.43
CA TYR A 132 -14.76 -0.83 -4.06
C TYR A 132 -13.58 -0.62 -3.10
N ALA A 133 -12.34 -0.92 -3.49
CA ALA A 133 -11.15 -0.69 -2.66
C ALA A 133 -10.69 0.76 -2.67
N ALA A 134 -11.12 1.56 -3.65
CA ALA A 134 -10.88 2.99 -3.67
C ALA A 134 -11.96 3.76 -2.90
N TYR A 135 -11.56 4.87 -2.28
CA TYR A 135 -12.53 5.78 -1.70
C TYR A 135 -13.39 6.44 -2.79
N SER A 136 -14.61 6.83 -2.42
CA SER A 136 -15.51 7.57 -3.31
C SER A 136 -15.16 9.04 -3.42
N HIS A 137 -14.64 9.63 -2.35
CA HIS A 137 -14.30 11.06 -2.26
C HIS A 137 -13.00 11.23 -1.48
N SER A 138 -12.19 12.20 -1.92
CA SER A 138 -10.93 12.58 -1.28
C SER A 138 -11.18 13.29 0.06
N MET A 139 -10.36 12.98 1.05
CA MET A 139 -10.35 13.75 2.30
C MET A 139 -9.84 15.17 2.10
N GLU A 140 -8.86 15.34 1.23
CA GLU A 140 -8.13 16.60 1.06
C GLU A 140 -8.94 17.63 0.28
N THR A 141 -9.55 17.22 -0.84
CA THR A 141 -10.32 18.12 -1.71
C THR A 141 -11.83 17.99 -1.51
N GLY A 142 -12.31 16.84 -1.03
CA GLY A 142 -13.74 16.54 -0.96
C GLY A 142 -14.37 16.11 -2.29
N GLU A 143 -13.60 16.13 -3.37
CA GLU A 143 -14.03 15.77 -4.73
C GLU A 143 -14.15 14.25 -4.91
N PRO A 144 -14.98 13.78 -5.86
CA PRO A 144 -15.02 12.37 -6.25
C PRO A 144 -13.66 11.85 -6.71
N ILE A 145 -13.36 10.59 -6.38
CA ILE A 145 -12.15 9.91 -6.86
C ILE A 145 -12.52 9.00 -8.03
N GLU A 146 -11.86 9.26 -9.17
CA GLU A 146 -11.87 8.39 -10.35
C GLU A 146 -10.65 7.46 -10.34
N LEU A 147 -10.89 6.19 -10.68
CA LEU A 147 -9.85 5.17 -10.79
C LEU A 147 -9.28 5.19 -12.21
N ASN A 148 -8.08 5.73 -12.37
CA ASN A 148 -7.41 5.88 -13.67
C ASN A 148 -6.24 4.88 -13.84
N HIS A 149 -6.42 3.62 -13.42
CA HIS A 149 -5.35 2.61 -13.41
C HIS A 149 -5.81 1.33 -14.10
#